data_AF-A0A822G140-F1
#
_entry.id   AF-A0A822G140-F1
#
_cell.length_a   1.000
_cell.length_b   1.000
_cell.length_c   1.000
_cell.angle_alpha   90.00
_cell.angle_beta   90.00
_cell.angle_gamma   90.00
#
_symmetry.space_group_name_H-M   'P 1'
#
loop_
_entity.id
_entity.type
_entity.pdbx_description
1 polymer ?
#
loop_
_entity_poly.entity_id
_entity_poly.type
_entity_poly.pdbx_seq_one_letter_code
_entity_poly.pdbx_strand_id
1 'polypeptide(L)'
;MAPITEMKIVVGEGYAWILLEAIVITIHMWITGMMMGAIRKRVFNKDFYQKKFPQYKQLGKVMRPDGGYPDDGQGRLADKLDDEDWFALNNYRRAHMNYLEGGFAVLIPLLISGLSYTRWTFFSGIAYIIGRELYSQGYRRT
;
A
#
# COMPACT_ATOMS: atom_id res chain seq x y z
N MET A 1 -44.70 20.41 10.99
CA MET A 1 -43.83 19.48 10.24
C MET A 1 -43.66 18.23 11.09
N ALA A 2 -44.12 17.08 10.62
CA ALA A 2 -43.87 15.82 11.35
C ALA A 2 -42.36 15.51 11.32
N PRO A 3 -41.75 15.07 12.43
CA PRO A 3 -40.35 14.66 12.42
C PRO A 3 -40.20 13.45 11.51
N ILE A 4 -39.16 13.44 10.67
CA ILE A 4 -38.78 12.27 9.87
C ILE A 4 -38.23 11.25 10.87
N THR A 5 -39.07 10.34 11.35
CA THR A 5 -38.70 9.47 12.47
C THR A 5 -37.78 8.31 12.05
N GLU A 6 -37.77 7.87 10.79
CA GLU A 6 -36.82 6.88 10.28
C GLU A 6 -36.55 7.03 8.78
N MET A 7 -35.28 7.08 8.37
CA MET A 7 -34.85 6.93 6.98
C MET A 7 -34.22 5.53 6.79
N LYS A 8 -34.91 4.62 6.12
CA LYS A 8 -34.37 3.29 5.76
C LYS A 8 -33.71 3.35 4.39
N ILE A 9 -32.40 3.18 4.36
CA ILE A 9 -31.65 3.02 3.11
C ILE A 9 -31.69 1.55 2.73
N VAL A 10 -32.36 1.23 1.63
CA VAL A 10 -32.37 -0.11 1.04
C VAL A 10 -31.35 -0.12 -0.09
N VAL A 11 -30.37 -1.00 0.00
CA VAL A 11 -29.37 -1.20 -1.06
C VAL A 11 -29.83 -2.28 -2.04
N GLY A 12 -29.44 -2.15 -3.30
CA GLY A 12 -29.78 -3.10 -4.36
C GLY A 12 -29.21 -4.50 -4.11
N GLU A 13 -29.90 -5.50 -4.66
CA GLU A 13 -29.44 -6.89 -4.62
C GLU A 13 -28.05 -7.01 -5.25
N GLY A 14 -27.11 -7.60 -4.53
CA GLY A 14 -25.72 -7.75 -4.97
C GLY A 14 -24.76 -6.63 -4.55
N TYR A 15 -25.22 -5.55 -3.91
CA TYR A 15 -24.33 -4.51 -3.39
C TYR A 15 -23.33 -5.04 -2.33
N ALA A 16 -23.68 -6.13 -1.65
CA ALA A 16 -22.76 -6.85 -0.76
C ALA A 16 -21.47 -7.31 -1.46
N TRP A 17 -21.53 -7.63 -2.75
CA TRP A 17 -20.35 -7.99 -3.55
C TRP A 17 -19.43 -6.79 -3.76
N ILE A 18 -20.00 -5.59 -3.93
CA ILE A 18 -19.22 -4.35 -4.07
C ILE A 18 -18.49 -4.01 -2.76
N LEU A 19 -19.15 -4.25 -1.63
CA LEU A 19 -18.52 -4.10 -0.32
C LEU A 19 -17.38 -5.12 -0.12
N LEU A 20 -17.58 -6.37 -0.57
CA LEU A 20 -16.53 -7.37 -0.55
C LEU A 20 -15.32 -6.93 -1.38
N GLU A 21 -15.53 -6.40 -2.59
CA GLU A 21 -14.44 -5.87 -3.43
C GLU A 21 -13.68 -4.73 -2.74
N ALA A 22 -14.40 -3.79 -2.10
CA ALA A 22 -13.78 -2.71 -1.34
C ALA A 22 -12.90 -3.25 -0.19
N ILE A 23 -13.36 -4.29 0.50
CA ILE A 23 -12.58 -4.98 1.54
C ILE A 23 -11.33 -5.64 0.92
N VAL A 24 -11.49 -6.37 -0.19
CA VAL A 24 -10.36 -7.02 -0.87
C VAL A 24 -9.33 -6.01 -1.34
N ILE A 25 -9.74 -4.89 -1.95
CA ILE A 25 -8.86 -3.80 -2.37
C ILE A 25 -8.08 -3.24 -1.16
N THR A 26 -8.76 -3.05 -0.04
CA THR A 26 -8.14 -2.50 1.18
C THR A 26 -7.12 -3.48 1.76
N ILE A 27 -7.47 -4.76 1.88
CA ILE A 27 -6.55 -5.81 2.35
C ILE A 27 -5.35 -5.92 1.40
N HIS A 28 -5.59 -5.91 0.10
CA HIS A 28 -4.53 -5.99 -0.90
C HIS A 28 -3.56 -4.81 -0.79
N MET A 29 -4.08 -3.58 -0.63
CA MET A 29 -3.27 -2.39 -0.35
C MET A 29 -2.43 -2.55 0.93
N TRP A 30 -3.03 -3.07 2.01
CA TRP A 30 -2.30 -3.37 3.25
C TRP A 30 -1.17 -4.39 3.05
N ILE A 31 -1.42 -5.47 2.30
CA ILE A 31 -0.40 -6.47 1.96
C ILE A 31 0.77 -5.82 1.23
N THR A 32 0.52 -4.96 0.24
CA THR A 32 1.61 -4.25 -0.45
C THR A 32 2.45 -3.38 0.50
N GLY A 33 1.82 -2.76 1.50
CA GLY A 33 2.52 -2.00 2.54
C GLY A 33 3.36 -2.88 3.46
N MET A 34 2.83 -4.04 3.86
CA MET A 34 3.58 -5.04 4.64
C MET A 34 4.79 -5.58 3.88
N MET A 35 4.66 -5.81 2.56
CA MET A 35 5.77 -6.25 1.72
C MET A 35 6.88 -5.19 1.64
N MET A 36 6.52 -3.90 1.52
CA MET A 36 7.49 -2.80 1.61
C MET A 36 8.20 -2.79 2.98
N GLY A 37 7.45 -2.97 4.07
CA GLY A 37 8.01 -3.08 5.42
C GLY A 37 8.96 -4.28 5.59
N ALA A 38 8.68 -5.41 4.93
CA ALA A 38 9.55 -6.58 4.93
C ALA A 38 10.88 -6.30 4.20
N ILE A 39 10.83 -5.65 3.02
CA ILE A 39 12.04 -5.23 2.30
C ILE A 39 12.87 -4.24 3.13
N ARG A 40 12.23 -3.26 3.78
CA ARG A 40 12.92 -2.35 4.71
C ARG A 40 13.69 -3.08 5.80
N LYS A 41 13.07 -4.06 6.45
CA LYS A 41 13.73 -4.86 7.49
C LYS A 41 14.88 -5.70 6.94
N ARG A 42 14.75 -6.18 5.69
CA ARG A 42 15.80 -6.94 5.00
C ARG A 42 17.03 -6.09 4.72
N VAL A 43 16.84 -4.90 4.13
CA VAL A 43 17.95 -4.03 3.69
C VAL A 43 18.55 -3.22 4.86
N PHE A 44 17.71 -2.73 5.77
CA PHE A 44 18.13 -1.96 6.95
C PHE A 44 18.21 -2.84 8.20
N ASN A 45 18.98 -3.93 8.10
CA ASN A 45 19.22 -4.85 9.20
C ASN A 45 20.40 -4.40 10.08
N LYS A 46 20.66 -5.12 11.18
CA LYS A 46 21.74 -4.79 12.12
C LYS A 46 23.12 -4.80 11.47
N ASP A 47 23.36 -5.71 10.53
CA ASP A 47 24.66 -5.90 9.87
C ASP A 47 24.97 -4.74 8.93
N PHE A 48 23.96 -4.25 8.19
CA PHE A 48 24.07 -3.04 7.37
C PHE A 48 24.59 -1.87 8.20
N TYR A 49 23.99 -1.64 9.37
CA TYR A 49 24.40 -0.53 10.23
C TYR A 49 25.80 -0.71 10.81
N GLN A 50 26.14 -1.91 11.30
CA GLN A 50 27.47 -2.15 11.85
C GLN A 50 28.56 -1.99 10.80
N LYS A 51 28.30 -2.41 9.56
CA LYS A 51 29.27 -2.35 8.46
C LYS A 51 29.42 -0.95 7.88
N LYS A 52 28.31 -0.25 7.60
CA LYS A 52 28.32 1.04 6.88
C LYS A 52 28.37 2.25 7.83
N PHE A 53 28.05 2.07 9.12
CA PHE A 53 28.03 3.14 10.12
C PHE A 53 28.79 2.73 11.40
N PRO A 54 30.12 2.94 11.50
CA PRO A 54 30.90 2.62 12.69
C PRO A 54 30.40 3.32 13.97
N GLN A 55 29.80 4.50 13.80
CA GLN A 55 29.14 5.30 14.82
C GLN A 55 27.69 4.87 15.12
N TYR A 56 27.27 3.68 14.68
CA TYR A 56 25.92 3.14 14.90
C TYR A 56 25.51 3.08 16.38
N LYS A 57 26.45 2.81 17.30
CA LYS A 57 26.16 2.85 18.74
C LYS A 57 25.82 4.27 19.24
N GLN A 58 26.34 5.30 18.59
CA GLN A 58 25.99 6.70 18.88
C GLN A 58 24.67 7.09 18.20
N LEU A 59 24.40 6.57 16.99
CA LEU A 59 23.10 6.68 16.33
C LEU A 59 21.99 6.20 17.27
N GLY A 60 22.13 5.04 17.92
CA GLY A 60 21.13 4.53 18.88
C GLY A 60 20.77 5.47 20.05
N LYS A 61 21.57 6.51 20.33
CA LYS A 61 21.23 7.55 21.33
C LYS A 61 20.40 8.71 20.75
N VAL A 62 20.45 8.94 19.44
CA VAL A 62 19.75 10.03 18.74
C VAL A 62 18.57 9.50 17.93
N MET A 63 18.70 8.30 17.39
CA MET A 63 17.77 7.67 16.48
C MET A 63 17.93 6.16 16.56
N ARG A 64 16.84 5.45 16.84
CA ARG A 64 16.80 4.00 16.66
C ARG A 64 16.31 3.75 15.23
N PRO A 65 17.18 3.41 14.27
CA PRO A 65 16.79 3.35 12.88
C PRO A 65 16.15 1.97 12.61
N ASP A 66 15.06 1.68 13.31
CA ASP A 66 14.28 0.47 13.11
C ASP A 66 13.70 0.51 11.69
N GLY A 67 14.13 -0.41 10.82
CA GLY A 67 13.64 -0.47 9.43
C GLY A 67 14.06 0.70 8.54
N GLY A 68 15.10 1.46 8.93
CA GLY A 68 15.65 2.54 8.10
C GLY A 68 14.92 3.86 8.18
N TYR A 69 14.01 4.06 9.13
CA TYR A 69 13.40 5.38 9.33
C TYR A 69 14.44 6.40 9.83
N PRO A 70 14.36 7.66 9.36
CA PRO A 70 13.29 8.29 8.60
C PRO A 70 13.56 8.25 7.08
N ASP A 71 14.57 7.49 6.66
CA ASP A 71 15.00 7.42 5.28
C ASP A 71 13.99 6.67 4.46
N ASP A 72 13.61 7.26 3.34
CA ASP A 72 12.56 6.82 2.46
C ASP A 72 13.09 6.27 1.12
N GLY A 73 14.36 5.90 1.06
CA GLY A 73 15.00 5.33 -0.14
C GLY A 73 15.86 6.32 -0.94
N GLN A 74 16.02 7.54 -0.43
CA GLN A 74 16.84 8.60 -1.04
C GLN A 74 17.66 9.39 -0.01
N GLY A 75 17.67 8.97 1.25
CA GLY A 75 18.41 9.65 2.31
C GLY A 75 19.79 9.06 2.56
N ARG A 76 20.33 9.43 3.72
CA ARG A 76 21.68 9.06 4.18
C ARG A 76 21.91 7.55 4.32
N LEU A 77 20.88 6.79 4.67
CA LEU A 77 20.97 5.33 4.81
C LEU A 77 20.87 4.67 3.43
N ALA A 78 19.93 5.11 2.60
CA ALA A 78 19.73 4.58 1.26
C ALA A 78 20.96 4.79 0.35
N ASP A 79 21.69 5.90 0.52
CA ASP A 79 22.96 6.19 -0.19
C ASP A 79 24.07 5.14 0.08
N LYS A 80 23.95 4.33 1.14
CA LYS A 80 24.94 3.30 1.50
C LYS A 80 24.50 1.88 1.14
N LEU A 81 23.28 1.73 0.61
CA LEU A 81 22.80 0.47 0.08
C LEU A 81 23.55 0.14 -1.22
N ASP A 82 23.64 -1.15 -1.50
CA ASP A 82 24.13 -1.61 -2.79
C ASP A 82 23.00 -1.41 -3.83
N ASP A 83 23.35 -1.22 -5.10
CA ASP A 83 22.41 -0.77 -6.13
C ASP A 83 21.17 -1.67 -6.25
N GLU A 84 21.34 -2.99 -6.13
CA GLU A 84 20.24 -3.96 -6.17
C GLU A 84 19.24 -3.78 -5.02
N ASP A 85 19.74 -3.58 -3.80
CA ASP A 85 18.90 -3.39 -2.61
C ASP A 85 18.24 -2.02 -2.60
N TRP A 86 18.96 -0.98 -3.06
CA TRP A 86 18.41 0.35 -3.26
C TRP A 86 17.28 0.33 -4.29
N PHE A 87 17.51 -0.33 -5.41
CA PHE A 87 16.54 -0.46 -6.49
C PHE A 87 15.30 -1.22 -6.04
N ALA A 88 15.48 -2.38 -5.41
CA ALA A 88 14.38 -3.18 -4.86
C ALA A 88 13.57 -2.39 -3.82
N LEU A 89 14.23 -1.72 -2.88
CA LEU A 89 13.54 -0.90 -1.87
C LEU A 89 12.65 0.17 -2.51
N ASN A 90 13.20 0.92 -3.47
CA ASN A 90 12.48 1.99 -4.14
C ASN A 90 11.31 1.46 -4.98
N ASN A 91 11.48 0.31 -5.65
CA ASN A 91 10.41 -0.29 -6.44
C ASN A 91 9.24 -0.78 -5.59
N TYR A 92 9.52 -1.47 -4.48
CA TYR A 92 8.47 -1.86 -3.54
C TYR A 92 7.75 -0.64 -2.95
N ARG A 93 8.50 0.42 -2.63
CA ARG A 93 7.93 1.68 -2.13
C ARG A 93 7.02 2.33 -3.17
N ARG A 94 7.47 2.48 -4.42
CA ARG A 94 6.67 3.11 -5.48
C ARG A 94 5.42 2.30 -5.81
N ALA A 95 5.53 0.97 -5.85
CA ALA A 95 4.37 0.11 -6.07
C ALA A 95 3.30 0.29 -4.97
N HIS A 96 3.71 0.41 -3.70
CA HIS A 96 2.80 0.65 -2.59
C HIS A 96 2.22 2.08 -2.60
N MET A 97 3.05 3.11 -2.75
CA MET A 97 2.59 4.51 -2.72
C MET A 97 1.66 4.82 -3.89
N ASN A 98 1.95 4.33 -5.10
CA ASN A 98 1.04 4.47 -6.23
C ASN A 98 -0.32 3.78 -5.99
N TYR A 99 -0.32 2.68 -5.23
CA TYR A 99 -1.56 2.04 -4.82
C TYR A 99 -2.31 2.89 -3.80
N LEU A 100 -1.63 3.43 -2.81
CA LEU A 100 -2.23 4.26 -1.77
C LEU A 100 -2.84 5.55 -2.35
N GLU A 101 -2.13 6.24 -3.24
CA GLU A 101 -2.60 7.46 -3.91
C GLU A 101 -3.79 7.17 -4.84
N GLY A 102 -3.68 6.14 -5.68
CA GLY A 102 -4.74 5.78 -6.62
C GLY A 102 -5.91 5.01 -6.00
N GLY A 103 -5.73 4.43 -4.81
CA GLY A 103 -6.71 3.56 -4.16
C GLY A 103 -8.00 4.30 -3.82
N PHE A 104 -7.89 5.51 -3.26
CA PHE A 104 -9.05 6.35 -2.96
C PHE A 104 -9.80 6.81 -4.21
N ALA A 105 -9.07 7.09 -5.30
CA ALA A 105 -9.65 7.46 -6.58
C ALA A 105 -10.47 6.33 -7.21
N VAL A 106 -10.31 5.08 -6.76
CA VAL A 106 -11.06 3.92 -7.24
C VAL A 106 -12.13 3.47 -6.24
N LEU A 107 -11.82 3.45 -4.94
CA LEU A 107 -12.77 3.02 -3.91
C LEU A 107 -14.05 3.86 -3.89
N ILE A 108 -13.93 5.19 -4.01
CA ILE A 108 -15.11 6.08 -3.97
C ILE A 108 -16.02 5.85 -5.18
N PRO A 109 -15.54 5.89 -6.44
CA PRO A 109 -16.37 5.56 -7.59
C PRO A 109 -16.92 4.13 -7.58
N LEU A 110 -16.16 3.15 -7.07
CA LEU A 110 -16.62 1.77 -6.93
C LEU A 110 -17.88 1.69 -6.05
N LEU A 111 -17.83 2.29 -4.86
CA LEU A 111 -18.96 2.29 -3.92
C LEU A 111 -20.18 3.04 -4.49
N ILE A 112 -19.96 4.22 -5.09
CA ILE A 112 -21.06 5.04 -5.64
C ILE A 112 -21.68 4.36 -6.86
N SER A 113 -20.87 3.90 -7.82
CA SER A 113 -21.37 3.26 -9.04
C SER A 113 -22.07 1.94 -8.73
N GLY A 114 -21.63 1.22 -7.70
CA GLY A 114 -22.24 -0.04 -7.26
C GLY A 114 -23.70 0.10 -6.82
N LEU A 115 -24.13 1.29 -6.40
CA LEU A 115 -25.52 1.57 -6.03
C LEU A 115 -26.48 1.55 -7.23
N SER A 116 -26.00 1.94 -8.42
CA SER A 116 -26.83 2.06 -9.63
C SER A 116 -26.50 1.00 -10.69
N TYR A 117 -25.24 0.56 -10.75
CA TYR A 117 -24.71 -0.28 -11.84
C TYR A 117 -23.96 -1.52 -11.32
N THR A 118 -24.51 -2.18 -10.29
CA THR A 118 -23.86 -3.26 -9.52
C THR A 118 -23.12 -4.29 -10.37
N ARG A 119 -23.72 -4.81 -11.45
CA ARG A 119 -23.09 -5.84 -12.30
C ARG A 119 -21.83 -5.33 -13.00
N TRP A 120 -21.89 -4.14 -13.58
CA TRP A 120 -20.76 -3.55 -14.31
C TRP A 120 -19.66 -3.11 -13.35
N THR A 121 -20.05 -2.52 -12.20
CA THR A 121 -19.11 -2.15 -11.14
C THR A 121 -18.34 -3.37 -10.65
N PHE A 122 -19.00 -4.51 -10.43
CA PHE A 122 -18.35 -5.75 -10.00
C PHE A 122 -17.29 -6.23 -11.00
N PHE A 123 -17.60 -6.29 -12.30
CA PHE A 123 -16.58 -6.69 -13.27
C PHE A 123 -15.40 -5.70 -13.33
N SER A 124 -15.66 -4.41 -13.16
CA SER A 124 -14.61 -3.39 -13.12
C SER A 124 -13.74 -3.48 -11.86
N GLY A 125 -14.33 -3.84 -10.71
CA GLY A 125 -13.64 -4.06 -9.45
C GLY A 125 -12.67 -5.24 -9.52
N ILE A 126 -13.14 -6.38 -10.05
CA ILE A 126 -12.28 -7.55 -10.34
C ILE A 126 -11.14 -7.17 -11.28
N ALA A 127 -11.44 -6.51 -12.41
CA ALA A 127 -10.42 -6.09 -13.38
C ALA A 127 -9.37 -5.17 -12.73
N TYR A 128 -9.80 -4.27 -11.86
CA TYR A 128 -8.90 -3.40 -11.12
C TYR A 128 -7.99 -4.17 -10.15
N ILE A 129 -8.52 -5.12 -9.38
CA ILE A 129 -7.73 -5.93 -8.44
C ILE A 129 -6.64 -6.72 -9.18
N ILE A 130 -7.01 -7.39 -10.29
CA ILE A 130 -6.05 -8.15 -11.11
C ILE A 130 -5.01 -7.21 -11.72
N GLY A 131 -5.45 -6.10 -12.32
CA GLY A 131 -4.56 -5.10 -12.91
C GLY A 131 -3.59 -4.53 -11.89
N ARG A 132 -4.04 -4.30 -10.65
CA ARG A 132 -3.20 -3.84 -9.54
C ARG A 132 -2.14 -4.86 -9.15
N GLU A 133 -2.48 -6.14 -9.06
CA GLU A 133 -1.50 -7.16 -8.71
C GLU A 133 -0.45 -7.33 -9.82
N LEU A 134 -0.88 -7.38 -11.10
CA LEU A 134 0.04 -7.43 -12.24
C LEU A 134 0.99 -6.23 -12.28
N TYR A 135 0.45 -5.03 -12.08
CA TYR A 135 1.25 -3.81 -11.99
C TYR A 135 2.27 -3.88 -10.84
N SER A 136 1.83 -4.31 -9.65
CA SER A 136 2.70 -4.38 -8.48
C SER A 136 3.83 -5.40 -8.67
N GLN A 137 3.53 -6.57 -9.24
CA GLN A 137 4.56 -7.57 -9.55
C GLN A 137 5.53 -7.09 -10.62
N GLY A 138 5.04 -6.45 -11.69
CA GLY A 138 5.88 -5.91 -12.75
C GLY A 138 6.86 -4.85 -12.23
N TYR A 139 6.37 -3.94 -11.40
CA TYR A 139 7.18 -2.88 -10.81
C TYR A 139 8.23 -3.41 -9.84
N ARG A 140 7.95 -4.49 -9.09
CA ARG A 140 8.90 -5.08 -8.13
C ARG A 140 10.01 -5.90 -8.77
N ARG A 141 9.81 -6.38 -10.01
CA ARG A 141 10.77 -7.25 -10.72
C ARG A 141 11.69 -6.52 -11.69
N THR A 142 11.24 -5.38 -12.21
CA THR A 142 11.92 -4.63 -13.28
C THR A 142 12.63 -3.43 -12.71
#